data_AF-A0A7R8CS78-F1
#
_entry.id   AF-A0A7R8CS78-F1
#
_cell.length_a   1.000
_cell.length_b   1.000
_cell.length_c   1.000
_cell.angle_alpha   90.00
_cell.angle_beta   90.00
_cell.angle_gamma   90.00
#
_symmetry.space_group_name_H-M   'P 1'
#
loop_
_entity.id
_entity.type
_entity.pdbx_description
1 polymer ?
#
loop_
_entity_poly.entity_id
_entity_poly.type
_entity_poly.pdbx_seq_one_letter_code
_entity_poly.pdbx_strand_id
1 'polypeptide(L)'
;MKLLLFHYCGNVGIDQYDKTVMLDFRTSTFGMAYDYGSIMHYGLTYFSTNGQNTISLKKSTTARIPNRSGMSDLDVQKRPKQPMNAKMLSQLKLLLHLQNPQLHL
;
A
#
# COMPACT_ATOMS: atom_id res chain seq x y z
N MET A 1 -34.06 -14.42 27.22
CA MET A 1 -32.78 -13.74 27.52
C MET A 1 -31.69 -14.79 27.49
N LYS A 2 -30.83 -14.80 26.46
CA LYS A 2 -29.62 -15.62 26.42
C LYS A 2 -28.48 -14.66 26.12
N LEU A 3 -27.64 -14.51 27.12
CA LEU A 3 -26.46 -13.67 27.17
C LEU A 3 -25.28 -14.42 26.54
N LEU A 4 -24.52 -13.71 25.72
CA LEU A 4 -23.11 -13.93 25.29
C LEU A 4 -22.76 -15.22 24.52
N LEU A 5 -22.24 -15.05 23.31
CA LEU A 5 -20.81 -15.27 23.02
C LEU A 5 -20.47 -14.67 21.64
N PHE A 6 -19.99 -13.42 21.61
CA PHE A 6 -19.31 -12.92 20.41
C PHE A 6 -17.95 -13.61 20.33
N HIS A 7 -17.82 -14.55 19.40
CA HIS A 7 -16.53 -15.11 19.03
C HIS A 7 -15.63 -13.98 18.54
N TYR A 8 -14.67 -13.56 19.37
CA TYR A 8 -13.51 -12.84 18.90
C TYR A 8 -12.67 -13.81 18.06
N CYS A 9 -12.57 -13.56 16.77
CA CYS A 9 -11.53 -14.16 15.94
C CYS A 9 -11.25 -13.25 14.75
N GLY A 10 -9.99 -12.84 14.61
CA GLY A 10 -9.51 -12.14 13.43
C GLY A 10 -8.23 -11.38 13.73
N ASN A 11 -7.08 -12.01 13.48
CA ASN A 11 -5.87 -11.28 13.16
C ASN A 11 -6.20 -10.38 11.96
N VAL A 12 -6.21 -9.07 12.14
CA VAL A 12 -6.47 -8.12 11.06
C VAL A 12 -5.29 -8.17 10.08
N GLY A 13 -5.45 -8.97 9.01
CA GLY A 13 -4.63 -8.90 7.81
C GLY A 13 -4.85 -7.56 7.11
N ILE A 14 -3.81 -7.06 6.44
CA ILE A 14 -3.73 -5.73 5.80
C ILE A 14 -4.69 -5.58 4.59
N ASP A 15 -5.50 -6.58 4.29
CA ASP A 15 -6.29 -6.75 3.08
C ASP A 15 -7.81 -6.68 3.30
N GLN A 16 -8.27 -6.27 4.48
CA GLN A 16 -9.69 -6.32 4.90
C GLN A 16 -10.68 -5.47 4.06
N TYR A 17 -10.24 -4.66 3.09
CA TYR A 17 -11.11 -3.88 2.20
C TYR A 17 -11.04 -4.36 0.74
N ASP A 18 -11.35 -5.62 0.48
CA ASP A 18 -11.70 -6.07 -0.87
C ASP A 18 -13.09 -6.71 -0.87
N LYS A 19 -14.11 -5.86 -1.01
CA LYS A 19 -15.38 -6.28 -1.60
C LYS A 19 -15.76 -5.27 -2.67
N THR A 20 -15.04 -5.34 -3.79
CA THR A 20 -15.54 -4.90 -5.10
C THR A 20 -15.78 -3.39 -5.23
N VAL A 21 -14.71 -2.61 -5.21
CA VAL A 21 -14.74 -1.20 -5.66
C VAL A 21 -14.53 -1.20 -7.17
N MET A 22 -15.55 -0.83 -7.96
CA MET A 22 -15.49 -0.77 -9.43
C MET A 22 -14.60 0.37 -10.00
N LEU A 23 -13.65 0.85 -9.19
CA LEU A 23 -12.48 1.64 -9.54
C LEU A 23 -11.39 1.24 -8.55
N ASP A 24 -10.30 0.66 -9.05
CA ASP A 24 -9.27 -0.01 -8.28
C ASP A 24 -8.43 0.96 -7.42
N PHE A 25 -8.92 1.33 -6.25
CA PHE A 25 -8.14 2.01 -5.20
C PHE A 25 -7.66 1.01 -4.15
N ARG A 26 -7.04 -0.09 -4.58
CA ARG A 26 -6.40 -1.05 -3.68
C ARG A 26 -5.18 -0.41 -3.04
N THR A 27 -5.21 -0.26 -1.72
CA THR A 27 -4.00 0.06 -0.95
C THR A 27 -3.15 -1.21 -0.80
N SER A 28 -1.88 -1.13 -1.17
CA SER A 28 -0.91 -2.21 -1.00
C SER A 28 0.34 -1.69 -0.30
N THR A 29 0.89 -2.51 0.59
CA THR A 29 2.19 -2.25 1.23
C THR A 29 3.35 -2.62 0.32
N PHE A 30 3.10 -3.33 -0.78
CA PHE A 30 4.12 -3.92 -1.67
C PHE A 30 5.18 -4.75 -0.90
N GLY A 31 4.80 -5.32 0.25
CA GLY A 31 5.69 -6.10 1.12
C GLY A 31 6.69 -5.26 1.94
N MET A 32 6.61 -3.93 1.90
CA MET A 32 7.50 -3.05 2.64
C MET A 32 7.01 -2.80 4.07
N ALA A 33 7.95 -2.59 4.99
CA ALA A 33 7.65 -2.24 6.37
C ALA A 33 7.02 -0.84 6.50
N TYR A 34 6.30 -0.61 7.60
CA TYR A 34 5.73 0.70 7.90
C TYR A 34 6.85 1.70 8.24
N ASP A 35 6.85 2.84 7.56
CA ASP A 35 7.87 3.86 7.71
C ASP A 35 7.35 5.06 8.50
N TYR A 36 7.82 5.21 9.73
CA TYR A 36 7.51 6.36 10.58
C TYR A 36 8.09 7.69 10.06
N GLY A 37 9.17 7.62 9.27
CA GLY A 37 9.82 8.77 8.65
C GLY A 37 9.29 9.12 7.27
N SER A 38 8.29 8.40 6.76
CA SER A 38 7.64 8.70 5.48
C SER A 38 7.11 10.12 5.47
N ILE A 39 7.22 10.81 4.34
CA ILE A 39 6.61 12.15 4.18
C ILE A 39 5.08 12.10 4.29
N MET A 40 4.50 10.91 4.04
CA MET A 40 3.08 10.62 4.18
C MET A 40 2.66 10.38 5.64
N HIS A 41 3.59 10.21 6.58
CA HIS A 41 3.26 10.02 7.99
C HIS A 41 2.82 11.34 8.63
N TYR A 42 1.62 11.35 9.23
CA TYR A 42 1.11 12.52 9.93
C TYR A 42 1.89 12.82 11.22
N GLY A 43 1.90 14.09 11.64
CA GLY A 43 2.51 14.50 12.90
C GLY A 43 1.70 14.01 14.10
N LEU A 44 2.36 13.81 15.24
CA LEU A 44 1.75 13.18 16.42
C LEU A 44 0.56 13.96 16.99
N THR A 45 0.53 15.29 16.83
CA THR A 45 -0.51 16.19 17.34
C THR A 45 -1.48 16.65 16.27
N TYR A 46 -1.40 16.10 15.05
CA TYR A 46 -2.25 16.57 13.95
C TYR A 46 -3.72 16.28 14.24
N PHE A 47 -4.59 17.24 13.89
CA PHE A 47 -6.02 17.24 14.18
C PHE A 47 -6.39 17.23 15.68
N SER A 48 -5.43 17.48 16.57
CA SER A 48 -5.69 17.63 17.99
C SER A 48 -6.38 18.97 18.29
N THR A 49 -7.39 18.95 19.15
CA THR A 49 -8.08 20.15 19.64
C THR A 49 -7.50 20.68 20.95
N ASN A 50 -6.73 19.85 21.67
CA ASN A 50 -6.15 20.16 22.97
C ASN A 50 -4.62 20.16 22.97
N GLY A 51 -4.00 20.04 21.78
CA GLY A 51 -2.55 20.00 21.60
C GLY A 51 -1.89 18.69 22.02
N GLN A 52 -2.64 17.71 22.54
CA GLN A 52 -2.12 16.39 22.90
C GLN A 52 -1.94 15.51 21.67
N ASN A 53 -1.11 14.48 21.80
CA ASN A 53 -0.86 13.53 20.73
C ASN A 53 -2.15 12.76 20.38
N THR A 54 -2.53 12.77 19.10
CA THR A 54 -3.58 11.94 18.51
C THR A 54 -3.04 10.63 17.96
N ILE A 55 -1.73 10.55 17.70
CA ILE A 55 -1.04 9.35 17.22
C ILE A 55 0.04 8.96 18.24
N SER A 56 0.04 7.69 18.65
CA SER A 56 1.03 7.12 19.57
C SER A 56 1.83 6.01 18.90
N LEU A 57 3.14 6.03 19.10
CA LEU A 57 4.06 5.05 18.51
C LEU A 57 4.06 3.76 19.33
N LYS A 58 3.83 2.62 18.67
CA LYS A 58 3.90 1.30 19.31
C LYS A 58 5.32 0.76 19.44
N LYS A 59 6.25 1.28 18.63
CA LYS A 59 7.66 0.91 18.61
C LYS A 59 8.49 2.18 18.74
N SER A 60 9.60 2.10 19.47
CA SER A 60 10.58 3.18 19.46
C SER A 60 11.15 3.33 18.05
N THR A 61 11.46 4.57 17.67
CA THR A 61 12.02 4.90 16.38
C THR A 61 12.91 6.12 16.51
N THR A 62 13.95 6.18 15.68
CA THR A 62 14.81 7.35 15.50
C THR A 62 14.32 8.25 14.36
N ALA A 63 13.24 7.89 13.69
CA ALA A 63 12.68 8.65 12.59
C ALA A 63 12.15 10.02 13.05
N ARG A 64 12.33 11.04 12.19
CA ARG A 64 11.77 12.38 12.41
C ARG A 64 10.27 12.37 12.12
N ILE A 65 9.45 12.72 13.12
CA ILE A 65 7.99 12.75 12.99
C ILE A 65 7.44 14.14 13.36
N PRO A 66 6.71 14.81 12.44
CA PRO A 66 6.59 14.47 11.04
C PRO A 66 7.87 14.78 10.24
N ASN A 67 8.15 14.02 9.19
CA ASN A 67 9.20 14.36 8.24
C ASN A 67 8.71 15.43 7.26
N ARG A 68 9.48 16.51 7.11
CA ARG A 68 9.25 17.63 6.17
C ARG A 68 10.49 17.98 5.34
N SER A 69 11.53 17.16 5.42
CA SER A 69 12.80 17.39 4.72
C SER A 69 12.85 16.73 3.34
N GLY A 70 12.00 15.75 3.07
CA GLY A 70 11.94 15.04 1.79
C GLY A 70 11.29 13.67 1.90
N MET A 71 11.17 12.96 0.77
CA MET A 71 10.73 11.57 0.71
C MET A 71 11.75 10.65 1.38
N SER A 72 11.28 9.62 2.10
CA SER A 72 12.16 8.56 2.59
C SER A 72 12.54 7.58 1.47
N ASP A 73 13.55 6.74 1.71
CA ASP A 73 13.94 5.70 0.75
C ASP A 73 12.78 4.73 0.46
N LEU A 74 11.97 4.42 1.48
CA LEU A 74 10.80 3.55 1.33
C LEU A 74 9.67 4.23 0.56
N ASP A 75 9.48 5.54 0.69
CA ASP A 75 8.54 6.30 -0.15
C ASP A 75 8.94 6.23 -1.63
N VAL A 76 10.23 6.40 -1.93
CA VAL A 76 10.77 6.31 -3.30
C VAL A 76 10.65 4.89 -3.86
N GLN A 77 10.85 3.88 -3.01
CA GLN A 77 10.74 2.47 -3.41
C GLN A 77 9.30 2.04 -3.67
N LYS A 78 8.30 2.77 -3.15
CA LYS A 78 6.87 2.48 -3.27
C LYS A 78 6.33 2.72 -4.67
N ARG A 79 6.74 1.88 -5.61
CA ARG A 79 6.23 1.85 -6.97
C ARG A 79 5.29 0.67 -7.13
N PRO A 80 4.11 0.86 -7.77
CA PRO A 80 3.32 -0.27 -8.20
C PRO A 80 4.13 -1.06 -9.23
N LYS A 81 4.65 -2.23 -8.81
CA LYS A 81 5.05 -3.26 -9.75
C LYS A 81 3.75 -3.78 -10.33
N GLN A 82 3.31 -3.27 -11.48
CA GLN A 82 2.32 -4.00 -12.26
C GLN A 82 3.04 -5.28 -12.74
N PRO A 83 2.73 -6.49 -12.24
CA PRO A 83 3.01 -7.64 -13.05
C PRO A 83 2.15 -7.45 -14.29
N MET A 84 2.76 -7.20 -15.46
CA MET A 84 2.02 -7.25 -16.70
C MET A 84 1.26 -8.58 -16.68
N ASN A 85 -0.08 -8.51 -16.73
CA ASN A 85 -0.87 -9.72 -16.64
C ASN A 85 -0.45 -10.63 -17.82
N ALA A 86 -0.37 -11.94 -17.60
CA ALA A 86 0.12 -12.87 -18.63
C ALA A 86 -0.68 -12.79 -19.94
N LYS A 87 -1.95 -12.34 -19.88
CA LYS A 87 -2.82 -12.11 -21.04
C LYS A 87 -2.45 -10.86 -21.86
N MET A 88 -1.97 -9.80 -21.21
CA MET A 88 -1.48 -8.57 -21.85
C MET A 88 -0.11 -8.79 -22.45
N LEU A 89 0.74 -9.57 -21.79
CA LEU A 89 2.02 -10.01 -22.36
C LEU A 89 1.82 -10.92 -23.58
N SER A 90 0.85 -11.84 -23.55
CA SER A 90 0.55 -12.66 -24.73
C SER A 90 -0.08 -11.86 -25.86
N GLN A 91 -0.99 -10.92 -25.57
CA GLN A 91 -1.55 -10.02 -26.57
C GLN A 91 -0.51 -9.07 -27.17
N LEU A 92 0.38 -8.50 -26.36
CA LEU A 92 1.44 -7.63 -26.84
C LEU A 92 2.45 -8.41 -27.69
N LYS A 93 2.82 -9.62 -27.28
CA LYS A 93 3.65 -10.52 -28.09
C LYS A 93 2.97 -10.84 -29.42
N LEU A 94 1.68 -11.15 -29.42
CA LEU A 94 0.92 -11.43 -30.64
C LEU A 94 0.88 -10.21 -31.58
N LEU A 95 0.63 -9.02 -31.05
CA LEU A 95 0.63 -7.77 -31.83
C LEU A 95 2.00 -7.44 -32.42
N LEU A 96 3.09 -7.70 -31.68
CA LEU A 96 4.45 -7.48 -32.17
C LEU A 96 4.82 -8.42 -33.33
N HIS A 97 4.35 -9.67 -33.29
CA HIS A 97 4.54 -10.63 -34.40
C HIS A 97 3.68 -10.28 -35.62
N LEU A 98 2.47 -9.74 -35.41
CA LEU A 98 1.59 -9.30 -36.51
C LEU A 98 2.08 -8.03 -37.21
N GLN A 99 2.89 -7.21 -36.52
CA GLN A 99 3.46 -5.98 -37.06
C GLN A 99 4.80 -6.19 -37.80
N ASN A 100 5.40 -7.40 -37.76
CA ASN A 100 6.63 -7.73 -38.49
C ASN A 100 6.60 -9.18 -39.03
N PRO A 101 5.95 -9.44 -40.17
CA PRO A 101 5.84 -10.79 -40.74
C PRO A 101 7.13 -11.32 -41.40
N GLN A 102 8.26 -10.60 -41.31
CA GLN A 102 9.46 -10.85 -42.13
C GLN A 102 10.67 -11.42 -41.36
N LEU A 103 10.52 -11.92 -40.13
CA LEU A 103 11.59 -12.66 -39.45
C LEU A 103 11.31 -14.17 -39.53
N HIS A 104 11.49 -14.73 -40.72
CA HIS A 104 11.70 -16.16 -40.93
C HIS A 104 13.11 -16.36 -41.50
N LEU A 105 14.01 -16.86 -40.66
CA LEU A 105 15.14 -17.75 -40.98
C LEU A 105 15.51 -18.49 -39.69
#